data_AF-A0A2E9LHT4-F1
#
_entry.id   AF-A0A2E9LHT4-F1
#
_cell.length_a   1.000
_cell.length_b   1.000
_cell.length_c   1.000
_cell.angle_alpha   90.00
_cell.angle_beta   90.00
_cell.angle_gamma   90.00
#
_symmetry.space_group_name_H-M   'P 1'
#
loop_
_entity.id
_entity.type
_entity.pdbx_description
1 polymer ?
#
loop_
_entity_poly.entity_id
_entity_poly.type
_entity_poly.pdbx_seq_one_letter_code
_entity_poly.pdbx_strand_id
1 'polypeptide(L)'
;MNEIETFDSHSGHNFLTKDKVEHPMDAHVVMDEAGALFDVAYPASGYESEFSIFPGQMTTPAVKSGVNKGKPLHKYVVRTDTNDVLGLHSYKYAETEGYGFIADMAEELFPEKTTSCTVFGVGEKIAVTQELIAPTDLGDGDVIQPQICWITSYNGVWATAVYDLTERLFCQNQLIGQQPLVKVKHTKNHDILLEMRVRILEGSIARAETLVSMARIFKDQEYTDQQFNELVTELLPYDAKEMTERQINNVLTRQQYCRGAWYKEKQEFGAGNRWLAFNAVQGAEQHRINGRTRGGGYHQDKALEKAIDNKTPLADRALDLLTV
;
A
#
# COMPACT_ATOMS: atom_id res chain seq x y z
N MET A 1 10.54 16.80 -36.45
CA MET A 1 11.02 15.52 -35.90
C MET A 1 10.83 15.62 -34.40
N ASN A 2 9.69 15.14 -33.91
CA ASN A 2 9.38 15.14 -32.48
C ASN A 2 10.15 13.96 -31.88
N GLU A 3 11.01 14.24 -30.92
CA GLU A 3 11.60 13.22 -30.06
C GLU A 3 10.46 12.40 -29.46
N ILE A 4 10.39 11.14 -29.85
CA ILE A 4 9.63 10.14 -29.12
C ILE A 4 10.35 10.05 -27.78
N GLU A 5 9.78 10.65 -26.73
CA GLU A 5 10.21 10.42 -25.35
C GLU A 5 10.33 8.90 -25.20
N THR A 6 11.56 8.42 -25.07
CA THR A 6 11.85 7.04 -24.71
C THR A 6 11.31 6.84 -23.31
N PHE A 7 10.07 6.37 -23.24
CA PHE A 7 9.39 6.06 -21.99
C PHE A 7 10.20 5.02 -21.24
N ASP A 8 10.78 5.50 -20.15
CA ASP A 8 11.36 4.82 -19.01
C ASP A 8 11.13 3.30 -18.99
N SER A 9 12.24 2.58 -19.01
CA SER A 9 12.39 1.12 -18.93
C SER A 9 12.02 0.59 -17.54
N HIS A 10 10.92 1.07 -16.96
CA HIS A 10 10.30 0.50 -15.78
C HIS A 10 9.86 -0.93 -16.14
N SER A 11 10.80 -1.88 -16.05
CA SER A 11 10.54 -3.16 -15.40
C SER A 11 9.76 -2.80 -14.16
N GLY A 12 8.54 -3.32 -14.02
CA GLY A 12 7.83 -3.10 -12.78
C GLY A 12 8.77 -3.42 -11.61
N HIS A 13 8.66 -2.68 -10.54
CA HIS A 13 9.11 -3.15 -9.24
C HIS A 13 7.85 -3.37 -8.42
N ASN A 14 7.71 -4.52 -7.74
CA ASN A 14 6.54 -4.77 -6.90
C ASN A 14 6.48 -3.68 -5.82
N PHE A 15 5.29 -3.19 -5.51
CA PHE A 15 5.13 -1.95 -4.76
C PHE A 15 5.81 -2.02 -3.38
N LEU A 16 5.73 -3.16 -2.72
CA LEU A 16 6.32 -3.40 -1.40
C LEU A 16 7.66 -4.14 -1.44
N THR A 17 8.28 -4.37 -2.61
CA THR A 17 9.46 -5.24 -2.73
C THR A 17 10.74 -4.50 -3.14
N LYS A 18 10.77 -3.17 -2.99
CA LYS A 18 11.94 -2.36 -3.33
C LYS A 18 13.23 -2.91 -2.69
N ASP A 19 13.07 -3.53 -1.52
CA ASP A 19 14.12 -4.20 -0.74
C ASP A 19 13.70 -5.64 -0.35
N LYS A 20 13.03 -6.38 -1.24
CA LYS A 20 12.62 -7.77 -0.94
C LYS A 20 13.86 -8.64 -0.79
N VAL A 21 13.99 -9.26 0.38
CA VAL A 21 15.06 -10.22 0.66
C VAL A 21 14.86 -11.50 -0.16
N GLU A 22 15.96 -12.14 -0.59
CA GLU A 22 15.91 -13.34 -1.44
C GLU A 22 15.13 -14.49 -0.80
N HIS A 23 15.13 -14.54 0.53
CA HIS A 23 14.41 -15.53 1.33
C HIS A 23 13.76 -14.86 2.54
N PRO A 24 12.63 -15.39 3.05
CA PRO A 24 12.05 -14.90 4.29
C PRO A 24 13.06 -14.88 5.44
N MET A 25 13.12 -13.76 6.15
CA MET A 25 14.06 -13.46 7.22
C MET A 25 13.31 -12.97 8.47
N ASP A 26 14.07 -12.82 9.54
CA ASP A 26 13.65 -12.16 10.77
C ASP A 26 13.26 -10.69 10.49
N ALA A 27 12.13 -10.25 11.05
CA ALA A 27 11.58 -8.93 10.83
C ALA A 27 12.50 -7.82 11.29
N HIS A 28 13.24 -8.00 12.39
CA HIS A 28 14.16 -6.97 12.88
C HIS A 28 15.26 -6.73 11.87
N VAL A 29 15.78 -7.79 11.24
CA VAL A 29 16.81 -7.64 10.18
C VAL A 29 16.26 -6.86 8.99
N VAL A 30 15.12 -7.29 8.44
CA VAL A 30 14.53 -6.65 7.25
C VAL A 30 14.13 -5.20 7.53
N MET A 31 13.62 -4.91 8.73
CA MET A 31 13.23 -3.56 9.13
C MET A 31 14.43 -2.65 9.40
N ASP A 32 15.53 -3.18 9.95
CA ASP A 32 16.76 -2.43 10.16
C ASP A 32 17.38 -2.03 8.81
N GLU A 33 17.48 -2.98 7.87
CA GLU A 33 18.01 -2.75 6.53
C GLU A 33 17.18 -1.70 5.76
N ALA A 34 15.87 -1.69 5.94
CA ALA A 34 14.97 -0.69 5.36
C ALA A 34 15.01 0.69 6.07
N GLY A 35 15.77 0.83 7.16
CA GLY A 35 15.85 2.05 7.96
C GLY A 35 14.58 2.36 8.75
N ALA A 36 13.78 1.33 9.07
CA ALA A 36 12.53 1.46 9.83
C ALA A 36 12.74 1.39 11.35
N LEU A 37 13.87 0.85 11.82
CA LEU A 37 14.21 0.75 13.23
C LEU A 37 14.97 2.01 13.70
N PHE A 38 14.21 3.06 13.99
CA PHE A 38 14.72 4.28 14.63
C PHE A 38 13.95 4.58 15.91
N ASP A 39 14.61 5.31 16.82
CA ASP A 39 14.00 5.75 18.06
C ASP A 39 13.22 7.06 17.88
N VAL A 40 12.10 7.20 18.59
CA VAL A 40 11.29 8.43 18.60
C VAL A 40 11.18 9.07 19.98
N ALA A 41 11.12 10.40 19.99
CA ALA A 41 10.85 11.22 21.15
C ALA A 41 9.50 11.94 21.01
N TYR A 42 8.89 12.26 22.16
CA TYR A 42 7.58 12.93 22.21
C TYR A 42 7.62 14.30 22.89
N PRO A 43 8.34 15.29 22.33
CA PRO A 43 8.39 16.62 22.92
C PRO A 43 7.00 17.29 22.87
N ALA A 44 6.70 18.09 23.89
CA ALA A 44 5.46 18.85 23.93
C ALA A 44 5.38 19.82 22.74
N SER A 45 4.24 19.86 22.06
CA SER A 45 4.05 20.81 20.95
C SER A 45 3.76 22.20 21.50
N GLY A 46 4.35 23.23 20.90
CA GLY A 46 4.07 24.63 21.23
C GLY A 46 3.86 25.46 19.98
N TYR A 47 3.34 26.67 20.17
CA TYR A 47 3.26 27.70 19.12
C TYR A 47 3.87 29.00 19.65
N GLU A 48 4.38 29.81 18.74
CA GLU A 48 4.78 31.17 19.07
C GLU A 48 3.53 32.04 19.23
N SER A 49 3.38 32.66 20.40
CA SER A 49 2.21 33.52 20.65
C SER A 49 2.48 34.91 20.09
N GLU A 50 1.76 35.29 19.04
CA GLU A 50 1.75 36.67 18.51
C GLU A 50 1.24 37.71 19.54
N PHE A 51 0.58 37.24 20.60
CA PHE A 51 0.05 38.07 21.69
C PHE A 51 1.01 38.16 22.88
N SER A 52 2.17 37.50 22.83
CA SER A 52 3.18 37.65 23.86
C SER A 52 3.90 38.99 23.74
N ILE A 53 4.15 39.64 24.88
CA ILE A 53 5.00 40.82 24.98
C ILE A 53 6.50 40.48 24.81
N PHE A 54 6.85 39.20 24.74
CA PHE A 54 8.20 38.69 24.46
C PHE A 54 8.22 37.97 23.10
N PRO A 55 8.81 38.58 22.05
CA PRO A 55 9.01 37.94 20.75
C PRO A 55 9.77 36.61 20.90
N GLY A 56 9.37 35.57 20.18
CA GLY A 56 9.99 34.23 20.27
C GLY A 56 9.54 33.37 21.44
N GLN A 57 8.60 33.82 22.29
CA GLN A 57 8.12 33.02 23.40
C GLN A 57 7.21 31.86 22.93
N MET A 58 7.75 30.64 23.00
CA MET A 58 7.00 29.41 22.76
C MET A 58 6.01 29.13 23.90
N THR A 59 4.73 29.00 23.54
CA THR A 59 3.65 28.64 24.46
C THR A 59 3.24 27.19 24.22
N THR A 60 3.29 26.37 25.28
CA THR A 60 2.79 24.99 25.25
C THR A 60 1.35 24.97 25.76
N PRO A 61 0.33 24.72 24.91
CA PRO A 61 -1.04 24.59 25.37
C PRO A 61 -1.17 23.39 26.31
N ALA A 62 -1.95 23.55 27.38
CA ALA A 62 -2.19 22.50 28.36
C ALA A 62 -3.66 22.05 28.39
N VAL A 63 -3.88 20.79 28.77
CA VAL A 63 -5.23 20.25 28.99
C VAL A 63 -5.90 20.99 30.15
N LYS A 64 -7.10 21.54 29.90
CA LYS A 64 -7.79 22.44 30.84
C LYS A 64 -8.55 21.72 31.97
N SER A 65 -8.97 20.47 31.76
CA SER A 65 -9.83 19.73 32.68
C SER A 65 -9.64 18.20 32.59
N GLY A 66 -10.19 17.48 33.58
CA GLY A 66 -10.12 16.02 33.66
C GLY A 66 -8.79 15.48 34.21
N VAL A 67 -8.60 14.17 34.07
CA VAL A 67 -7.47 13.42 34.67
C VAL A 67 -6.10 13.91 34.17
N ASN A 68 -6.03 14.50 32.98
CA ASN A 68 -4.79 14.96 32.37
C ASN A 68 -4.56 16.48 32.52
N LYS A 69 -5.31 17.16 33.39
CA LYS A 69 -5.20 18.61 33.59
C LYS A 69 -3.75 19.03 33.86
N GLY A 70 -3.29 20.07 33.16
CA GLY A 70 -1.94 20.62 33.30
C GLY A 70 -0.86 19.89 32.49
N LYS A 71 -1.17 18.74 31.88
CA LYS A 71 -0.28 18.12 30.87
C LYS A 71 -0.36 18.89 29.54
N PRO A 72 0.68 18.81 28.69
CA PRO A 72 0.61 19.33 27.32
C PRO A 72 -0.64 18.84 26.59
N LEU A 73 -1.21 19.66 25.71
CA LEU A 73 -2.39 19.30 24.94
C LEU A 73 -2.03 18.28 23.86
N HIS A 74 -0.93 18.55 23.15
CA HIS A 74 -0.37 17.69 22.12
C HIS A 74 1.14 17.53 22.31
N LYS A 75 1.69 16.53 21.63
CA LYS A 75 3.10 16.22 21.55
C LYS A 75 3.44 15.88 20.11
N TYR A 76 4.62 16.29 19.67
CA TYR A 76 5.16 15.82 18.40
C TYR A 76 5.63 14.38 18.55
N VAL A 77 5.78 13.69 17.43
CA VAL A 77 6.63 12.51 17.33
C VAL A 77 7.82 12.93 16.50
N VAL A 78 9.01 12.78 17.05
CA VAL A 78 10.25 13.26 16.42
C VAL A 78 11.25 12.12 16.40
N ARG A 79 11.87 11.89 15.24
CA ARG A 79 13.01 10.99 15.11
C ARG A 79 14.18 11.51 15.92
N THR A 80 14.77 10.67 16.75
CA THR A 80 15.90 11.07 17.60
C THR A 80 17.21 11.22 16.84
N ASP A 81 17.35 10.50 15.72
CA ASP A 81 18.55 10.49 14.88
C ASP A 81 18.58 11.67 13.89
N THR A 82 17.44 12.02 13.27
CA THR A 82 17.37 13.09 12.25
C THR A 82 16.72 14.38 12.75
N ASN A 83 16.00 14.35 13.88
CA ASN A 83 15.10 15.41 14.34
C ASN A 83 13.91 15.70 13.40
N ASP A 84 13.60 14.79 12.48
CA ASP A 84 12.43 14.94 11.62
C ASP A 84 11.14 14.74 12.40
N VAL A 85 10.17 15.62 12.17
CA VAL A 85 8.83 15.54 12.77
C VAL A 85 7.97 14.57 11.96
N LEU A 86 7.57 13.47 12.58
CA LEU A 86 6.76 12.43 11.96
C LEU A 86 5.25 12.67 12.11
N GLY A 87 4.83 13.37 13.16
CA GLY A 87 3.41 13.59 13.42
C GLY A 87 3.13 14.42 14.67
N LEU A 88 1.85 14.72 14.88
CA LEU A 88 1.33 15.46 16.03
C LEU A 88 0.19 14.67 16.66
N HIS A 89 0.34 14.31 17.93
CA HIS A 89 -0.67 13.54 18.66
C HIS A 89 -1.16 14.25 19.91
N SER A 90 -2.36 13.91 20.34
CA SER A 90 -2.81 14.27 21.69
C SER A 90 -1.88 13.66 22.74
N TYR A 91 -1.74 14.33 23.89
CA TYR A 91 -0.92 13.80 25.00
C TYR A 91 -1.32 12.39 25.45
N LYS A 92 -2.60 12.02 25.25
CA LYS A 92 -3.16 10.71 25.61
C LYS A 92 -2.64 9.55 24.73
N TYR A 93 -2.07 9.86 23.56
CA TYR A 93 -1.54 8.85 22.66
C TYR A 93 -0.39 8.09 23.35
N ALA A 94 -0.36 6.77 23.20
CA ALA A 94 0.67 5.95 23.82
C ALA A 94 2.05 6.28 23.21
N GLU A 95 3.07 6.37 24.04
CA GLU A 95 4.45 6.56 23.59
C GLU A 95 5.05 5.17 23.33
N THR A 96 5.71 5.02 22.19
CA THR A 96 6.48 3.83 21.82
C THR A 96 7.92 4.26 21.55
N GLU A 97 8.88 3.35 21.70
CA GLU A 97 10.29 3.69 21.45
C GLU A 97 10.58 3.80 19.95
N GLY A 98 9.76 3.20 19.09
CA GLY A 98 9.93 3.22 17.64
C GLY A 98 8.96 2.24 16.99
N TYR A 99 9.30 1.75 15.80
CA TYR A 99 8.57 0.67 15.14
C TYR A 99 8.98 -0.75 15.59
N GLY A 100 9.91 -0.89 16.54
CA GLY A 100 10.37 -2.19 17.05
C GLY A 100 9.24 -3.12 17.50
N PHE A 101 8.17 -2.58 18.08
CA PHE A 101 6.99 -3.38 18.48
C PHE A 101 6.29 -4.08 17.30
N ILE A 102 6.40 -3.57 16.08
CA ILE A 102 5.89 -4.23 14.87
C ILE A 102 6.77 -5.43 14.53
N ALA A 103 8.09 -5.28 14.61
CA ALA A 103 9.03 -6.38 14.40
C ALA A 103 8.81 -7.49 15.43
N ASP A 104 8.72 -7.13 16.71
CA ASP A 104 8.45 -8.07 17.81
C ASP A 104 7.14 -8.84 17.56
N MET A 105 6.07 -8.14 17.20
CA MET A 105 4.77 -8.76 16.93
C MET A 105 4.78 -9.63 15.67
N ALA A 106 5.47 -9.20 14.61
CA ALA A 106 5.60 -9.96 13.37
C ALA A 106 6.35 -11.28 13.61
N GLU A 107 7.44 -11.26 14.38
CA GLU A 107 8.22 -12.45 14.71
C GLU A 107 7.54 -13.35 15.75
N GLU A 108 6.84 -12.78 16.74
CA GLU A 108 6.09 -13.57 17.70
C GLU A 108 4.95 -14.37 17.03
N LEU A 109 4.29 -13.77 16.05
CA LEU A 109 3.18 -14.41 15.35
C LEU A 109 3.66 -15.33 14.23
N PHE A 110 4.64 -14.89 13.44
CA PHE A 110 5.11 -15.56 12.24
C PHE A 110 6.64 -15.42 12.08
N PRO A 111 7.41 -16.21 12.84
CA PRO A 111 8.87 -16.07 12.88
C PRO A 111 9.50 -16.41 11.52
N GLU A 112 10.53 -15.64 11.15
CA GLU A 112 11.31 -15.79 9.92
C GLU A 112 10.44 -15.81 8.64
N LYS A 113 9.33 -15.05 8.65
CA LYS A 113 8.43 -14.93 7.49
C LYS A 113 8.48 -13.58 6.81
N THR A 114 9.31 -12.66 7.27
CA THR A 114 9.36 -11.30 6.76
C THR A 114 10.15 -11.24 5.47
N THR A 115 9.58 -10.60 4.45
CA THR A 115 10.16 -10.54 3.10
C THR A 115 10.49 -9.14 2.66
N SER A 116 9.82 -8.12 3.19
CA SER A 116 10.16 -6.73 2.90
C SER A 116 9.65 -5.77 3.96
N CYS A 117 10.29 -4.61 4.04
CA CYS A 117 9.79 -3.44 4.74
C CYS A 117 9.89 -2.23 3.81
N THR A 118 8.90 -1.35 3.85
CA THR A 118 8.91 -0.08 3.12
C THR A 118 8.64 1.05 4.08
N VAL A 119 9.57 2.01 4.14
CA VAL A 119 9.44 3.25 4.89
C VAL A 119 8.98 4.36 3.95
N PHE A 120 7.98 5.13 4.36
CA PHE A 120 7.46 6.25 3.56
C PHE A 120 7.87 7.58 4.15
N GLY A 121 8.16 8.53 3.25
CA GLY A 121 8.53 9.90 3.62
C GLY A 121 9.83 9.93 4.42
N VAL A 122 9.80 10.54 5.60
CA VAL A 122 10.94 10.62 6.53
C VAL A 122 10.88 9.56 7.63
N GLY A 123 9.94 8.61 7.53
CA GLY A 123 9.68 7.58 8.54
C GLY A 123 8.31 7.68 9.19
N GLU A 124 7.41 8.52 8.68
CA GLU A 124 6.11 8.71 9.34
C GLU A 124 5.14 7.54 9.15
N LYS A 125 5.40 6.64 8.19
CA LYS A 125 4.63 5.42 7.93
C LYS A 125 5.56 4.28 7.54
N ILE A 126 5.16 3.05 7.86
CA ILE A 126 5.83 1.83 7.39
C ILE A 126 4.80 0.79 6.91
N ALA A 127 5.28 -0.09 6.04
CA ALA A 127 4.60 -1.33 5.64
C ALA A 127 5.59 -2.50 5.73
N VAL A 128 5.21 -3.61 6.36
CA VAL A 128 6.04 -4.82 6.52
C VAL A 128 5.31 -6.02 5.93
N THR A 129 5.94 -6.76 5.04
CA THR A 129 5.31 -7.88 4.31
C THR A 129 5.83 -9.22 4.79
N GLN A 130 4.94 -10.18 5.04
CA GLN A 130 5.29 -11.56 5.40
C GLN A 130 4.65 -12.58 4.47
N GLU A 131 5.37 -13.66 4.16
CA GLU A 131 4.90 -14.80 3.37
C GLU A 131 4.46 -15.94 4.29
N LEU A 132 3.14 -16.10 4.48
CA LEU A 132 2.60 -17.10 5.40
C LEU A 132 2.16 -18.40 4.71
N ILE A 133 1.80 -18.33 3.44
CA ILE A 133 1.18 -19.42 2.69
C ILE A 133 2.07 -19.72 1.48
N ALA A 134 2.15 -21.01 1.11
CA ALA A 134 2.89 -21.42 -0.07
C ALA A 134 2.32 -20.78 -1.35
N PRO A 135 3.16 -20.48 -2.36
CA PRO A 135 2.69 -19.99 -3.64
C PRO A 135 1.76 -21.02 -4.30
N THR A 136 0.76 -20.52 -5.01
CA THR A 136 -0.11 -21.32 -5.87
C THR A 136 0.24 -21.05 -7.33
N ASP A 137 0.68 -22.10 -8.03
CA ASP A 137 0.89 -22.08 -9.47
C ASP A 137 -0.45 -22.26 -10.20
N LEU A 138 -0.77 -21.34 -11.12
CA LEU A 138 -1.94 -21.38 -12.00
C LEU A 138 -1.61 -22.01 -13.36
N GLY A 139 -0.39 -22.52 -13.56
CA GLY A 139 0.14 -23.00 -14.84
C GLY A 139 0.79 -21.89 -15.65
N ASP A 140 1.66 -22.28 -16.60
CA ASP A 140 2.40 -21.39 -17.52
C ASP A 140 3.33 -20.39 -16.80
N GLY A 141 3.78 -20.73 -15.59
CA GLY A 141 4.59 -19.85 -14.74
C GLY A 141 3.77 -18.75 -14.07
N ASP A 142 2.44 -18.70 -14.21
CA ASP A 142 1.61 -17.71 -13.54
C ASP A 142 1.38 -18.08 -12.07
N VAL A 143 2.14 -17.45 -11.16
CA VAL A 143 2.14 -17.78 -9.73
C VAL A 143 1.51 -16.68 -8.90
N ILE A 144 0.57 -17.09 -8.04
CA ILE A 144 0.00 -16.28 -6.98
C ILE A 144 0.70 -16.60 -5.66
N GLN A 145 1.28 -15.58 -5.01
CA GLN A 145 1.92 -15.65 -3.69
C GLN A 145 1.08 -14.89 -2.67
N PRO A 146 0.31 -15.58 -1.81
CA PRO A 146 -0.38 -14.94 -0.70
C PRO A 146 0.62 -14.49 0.38
N GLN A 147 0.38 -13.30 0.89
CA GLN A 147 1.19 -12.56 1.86
C GLN A 147 0.26 -11.87 2.87
N ILE A 148 0.86 -11.33 3.92
CA ILE A 148 0.21 -10.33 4.76
C ILE A 148 1.06 -9.07 4.80
N CYS A 149 0.41 -7.92 4.99
CA CYS A 149 1.06 -6.63 5.10
C CYS A 149 0.63 -5.94 6.40
N TRP A 150 1.60 -5.72 7.29
CA TRP A 150 1.47 -4.90 8.47
C TRP A 150 1.67 -3.44 8.08
N ILE A 151 0.74 -2.57 8.42
CA ILE A 151 0.90 -1.13 8.24
C ILE A 151 0.74 -0.40 9.56
N THR A 152 1.48 0.69 9.74
CA THR A 152 1.30 1.60 10.87
C THR A 152 1.86 2.99 10.55
N SER A 153 1.46 4.01 11.30
CA SER A 153 1.96 5.36 11.11
C SER A 153 2.02 6.21 12.37
N TYR A 154 3.01 7.10 12.39
CA TYR A 154 3.15 8.16 13.40
C TYR A 154 2.41 9.44 13.03
N ASN A 155 2.03 9.65 11.77
CA ASN A 155 1.24 10.81 11.36
C ASN A 155 -0.29 10.62 11.55
N GLY A 156 -0.74 9.45 12.02
CA GLY A 156 -2.15 9.14 12.24
C GLY A 156 -2.97 8.82 10.98
N VAL A 157 -2.32 8.76 9.81
CA VAL A 157 -2.95 8.34 8.54
C VAL A 157 -3.31 6.86 8.57
N TRP A 158 -2.43 5.99 9.07
CA TRP A 158 -2.66 4.56 9.21
C TRP A 158 -2.75 4.16 10.68
N ALA A 159 -3.80 3.43 11.02
CA ALA A 159 -3.81 2.68 12.28
C ALA A 159 -2.96 1.43 12.10
N THR A 160 -2.38 0.92 13.19
CA THR A 160 -1.73 -0.40 13.18
C THR A 160 -2.74 -1.46 12.76
N ALA A 161 -2.49 -2.07 11.61
CA ALA A 161 -3.39 -3.02 11.00
C ALA A 161 -2.64 -4.05 10.17
N VAL A 162 -3.27 -5.23 10.03
CA VAL A 162 -2.79 -6.32 9.18
C VAL A 162 -3.77 -6.50 8.05
N TYR A 163 -3.26 -6.46 6.83
CA TYR A 163 -4.01 -6.75 5.63
C TYR A 163 -3.53 -8.07 5.04
N ASP A 164 -4.43 -8.81 4.42
CA ASP A 164 -4.05 -9.78 3.40
C ASP A 164 -3.51 -9.03 2.19
N LEU A 165 -2.44 -9.57 1.63
CA LEU A 165 -1.85 -9.08 0.41
C LEU A 165 -1.67 -10.28 -0.50
N THR A 166 -2.14 -10.21 -1.74
CA THR A 166 -1.85 -11.27 -2.71
C THR A 166 -1.02 -10.71 -3.85
N GLU A 167 0.17 -11.24 -4.01
CA GLU A 167 1.13 -10.86 -5.03
C GLU A 167 1.07 -11.83 -6.20
N ARG A 168 0.93 -11.32 -7.43
CA ARG A 168 1.17 -12.12 -8.64
C ARG A 168 2.62 -11.90 -9.08
N LEU A 169 3.47 -12.92 -8.94
CA LEU A 169 4.93 -12.77 -8.93
C LEU A 169 5.52 -12.14 -10.23
N PHE A 170 4.90 -12.39 -11.38
CA PHE A 170 5.41 -11.93 -12.67
C PHE A 170 4.91 -10.54 -13.08
N CYS A 171 3.64 -10.23 -12.80
CA CYS A 171 3.05 -8.93 -13.14
C CYS A 171 3.22 -7.90 -12.04
N GLN A 172 3.64 -8.37 -10.86
CA GLN A 172 3.91 -7.55 -9.69
C GLN A 172 2.69 -6.76 -9.25
N ASN A 173 1.54 -7.36 -9.51
CA ASN A 173 0.23 -6.88 -9.14
C ASN A 173 0.03 -7.29 -7.68
N GLN A 174 -0.15 -6.30 -6.81
CA GLN A 174 -0.34 -6.52 -5.38
C GLN A 174 -1.78 -6.18 -5.01
N LEU A 175 -2.57 -7.19 -4.65
CA LEU A 175 -3.95 -7.05 -4.23
C LEU A 175 -4.01 -6.98 -2.72
N ILE A 176 -4.21 -5.78 -2.18
CA ILE A 176 -4.42 -5.57 -0.75
C ILE A 176 -5.90 -5.75 -0.46
N GLY A 177 -6.24 -6.52 0.58
CA GLY A 177 -7.64 -6.74 0.90
C GLY A 177 -8.34 -5.47 1.38
N GLN A 178 -9.63 -5.38 1.05
CA GLN A 178 -10.47 -4.23 1.36
C GLN A 178 -10.66 -4.00 2.87
N GLN A 179 -10.59 -5.07 3.67
CA GLN A 179 -10.78 -5.04 5.11
C GLN A 179 -9.57 -5.66 5.83
N PRO A 180 -9.03 -4.99 6.86
CA PRO A 180 -7.93 -5.53 7.63
C PRO A 180 -8.36 -6.79 8.40
N LEU A 181 -7.49 -7.79 8.44
CA LEU A 181 -7.61 -8.98 9.28
C LEU A 181 -7.66 -8.60 10.76
N VAL A 182 -6.83 -7.63 11.12
CA VAL A 182 -6.72 -7.09 12.47
C VAL A 182 -6.52 -5.58 12.36
N LYS A 183 -7.27 -4.80 13.13
CA LYS A 183 -7.10 -3.35 13.24
C LYS A 183 -7.16 -2.96 14.71
N VAL A 184 -6.06 -2.44 15.23
CA VAL A 184 -5.95 -2.09 16.65
C VAL A 184 -5.51 -0.64 16.77
N LYS A 185 -6.22 0.13 17.60
CA LYS A 185 -5.72 1.44 18.03
C LYS A 185 -4.62 1.19 19.05
N HIS A 186 -3.51 1.93 18.97
CA HIS A 186 -2.44 1.88 19.97
C HIS A 186 -3.03 2.04 21.39
N THR A 187 -3.16 0.92 22.10
CA THR A 187 -3.56 0.85 23.50
C THR A 187 -2.62 -0.11 24.23
N LYS A 188 -2.53 -0.03 25.55
CA LYS A 188 -1.51 -0.72 26.35
C LYS A 188 -1.67 -2.24 26.45
N ASN A 189 -2.76 -2.83 25.97
CA ASN A 189 -3.06 -4.25 26.17
C ASN A 189 -2.98 -5.01 24.86
N HIS A 190 -1.86 -5.73 24.67
CA HIS A 190 -1.57 -6.62 23.54
C HIS A 190 -1.76 -8.11 23.90
N ASP A 191 -2.62 -8.46 24.86
CA ASP A 191 -2.76 -9.84 25.38
C ASP A 191 -3.60 -10.81 24.50
N ILE A 192 -3.74 -10.57 23.19
CA ILE A 192 -4.63 -11.35 22.29
C ILE A 192 -3.86 -11.99 21.12
N LEU A 193 -2.59 -12.34 21.32
CA LEU A 193 -1.70 -12.76 20.23
C LEU A 193 -2.12 -14.09 19.56
N LEU A 194 -2.55 -15.09 20.34
CA LEU A 194 -2.98 -16.38 19.74
C LEU A 194 -4.26 -16.26 18.90
N GLU A 195 -5.25 -15.54 19.40
CA GLU A 195 -6.50 -15.31 18.68
C GLU A 195 -6.26 -14.42 17.45
N MET A 196 -5.39 -13.41 17.55
CA MET A 196 -4.94 -12.63 16.40
C MET A 196 -4.26 -13.51 15.36
N ARG A 197 -3.36 -14.41 15.76
CA ARG A 197 -2.67 -15.33 14.84
C ARG A 197 -3.65 -16.20 14.06
N VAL A 198 -4.61 -16.81 14.76
CA VAL A 198 -5.64 -17.67 14.14
C VAL A 198 -6.48 -16.88 13.16
N ARG A 199 -6.99 -15.69 13.55
CA ARG A 199 -7.78 -14.84 12.65
C ARG A 199 -7.01 -14.40 11.40
N ILE A 200 -5.72 -14.06 11.55
CA ILE A 200 -4.86 -13.67 10.44
C ILE A 200 -4.70 -14.84 9.46
N LEU A 201 -4.39 -16.03 9.96
CA LEU A 201 -4.23 -17.23 9.12
C LEU A 201 -5.53 -17.61 8.42
N GLU A 202 -6.64 -17.74 9.16
CA GLU A 202 -7.94 -18.12 8.59
C GLU A 202 -8.40 -17.11 7.52
N GLY A 203 -8.31 -15.82 7.80
CA GLY A 203 -8.74 -14.79 6.87
C GLY A 203 -7.80 -14.63 5.66
N SER A 204 -6.51 -14.92 5.81
CA SER A 204 -5.55 -14.94 4.70
C SER A 204 -5.80 -16.15 3.79
N ILE A 205 -5.99 -17.34 4.36
CA ILE A 205 -6.28 -18.58 3.61
C ILE A 205 -7.59 -18.44 2.83
N ALA A 206 -8.68 -18.04 3.49
CA ALA A 206 -9.99 -17.95 2.83
C ALA A 206 -9.99 -16.99 1.62
N ARG A 207 -9.25 -15.88 1.71
CA ARG A 207 -9.14 -14.92 0.60
C ARG A 207 -8.21 -15.40 -0.50
N ALA A 208 -7.09 -16.02 -0.15
CA ALA A 208 -6.21 -16.66 -1.13
C ALA A 208 -6.96 -17.74 -1.94
N GLU A 209 -7.72 -18.60 -1.28
CA GLU A 209 -8.53 -19.63 -1.94
C GLU A 209 -9.59 -19.02 -2.89
N THR A 210 -10.27 -17.97 -2.44
CA THR A 210 -11.27 -17.26 -3.25
C THR A 210 -10.64 -16.67 -4.52
N LEU A 211 -9.50 -15.99 -4.37
CA LEU A 211 -8.79 -15.37 -5.48
C LEU A 211 -8.21 -16.41 -6.45
N VAL A 212 -7.62 -17.49 -5.94
CA VAL A 212 -7.13 -18.60 -6.78
C VAL A 212 -8.26 -19.25 -7.56
N SER A 213 -9.41 -19.49 -6.92
CA SER A 213 -10.59 -20.04 -7.58
C SER A 213 -11.07 -19.14 -8.72
N MET A 214 -11.19 -17.84 -8.45
CA MET A 214 -11.54 -16.84 -9.45
C MET A 214 -10.53 -16.78 -10.60
N ALA A 215 -9.23 -16.79 -10.29
CA ALA A 215 -8.16 -16.77 -11.28
C ALA A 215 -8.23 -17.98 -12.21
N ARG A 216 -8.46 -19.19 -11.67
CA ARG A 216 -8.65 -20.41 -12.47
C ARG A 216 -9.86 -20.30 -13.40
N ILE A 217 -11.01 -19.88 -12.86
CA ILE A 217 -12.24 -19.68 -13.66
C ILE A 217 -12.02 -18.65 -14.77
N PHE A 218 -11.26 -17.59 -14.51
CA PHE A 218 -10.98 -16.54 -15.49
C PHE A 218 -9.93 -16.95 -16.52
N LYS A 219 -8.93 -17.80 -16.16
CA LYS A 219 -7.97 -18.35 -17.12
C LYS A 219 -8.65 -19.22 -18.17
N ASP A 220 -9.69 -19.95 -17.80
CA ASP A 220 -10.46 -20.83 -18.70
C ASP A 220 -11.37 -20.07 -19.68
N GLN A 221 -11.47 -18.74 -19.56
CA GLN A 221 -12.35 -17.91 -20.37
C GLN A 221 -11.55 -17.04 -21.35
N GLU A 222 -11.54 -17.43 -22.62
CA GLU A 222 -10.92 -16.66 -23.69
C GLU A 222 -11.45 -15.22 -23.73
N TYR A 223 -10.53 -14.28 -23.98
CA TYR A 223 -10.83 -12.86 -24.03
C TYR A 223 -10.02 -12.18 -25.13
N THR A 224 -10.72 -11.61 -26.09
CA THR A 224 -10.14 -11.07 -27.31
C THR A 224 -9.68 -9.62 -27.13
N ASP A 225 -8.82 -9.16 -28.05
CA ASP A 225 -8.36 -7.76 -28.08
C ASP A 225 -9.53 -6.78 -28.27
N GLN A 226 -10.58 -7.19 -29.00
CA GLN A 226 -11.78 -6.37 -29.17
C GLN A 226 -12.53 -6.23 -27.84
N GLN A 227 -12.79 -7.34 -27.15
CA GLN A 227 -13.47 -7.33 -25.85
C GLN A 227 -12.67 -6.52 -24.82
N PHE A 228 -11.34 -6.64 -24.81
CA PHE A 228 -10.50 -5.83 -23.93
C PHE A 228 -10.58 -4.33 -24.25
N ASN A 229 -10.62 -3.96 -25.52
CA ASN A 229 -10.80 -2.56 -25.92
C ASN A 229 -12.15 -1.99 -25.51
N GLU A 230 -13.21 -2.79 -25.59
CA GLU A 230 -14.56 -2.45 -25.13
C GLU A 230 -14.57 -2.25 -23.61
N LEU A 231 -13.99 -3.19 -22.84
CA LEU A 231 -13.81 -3.08 -21.39
C LEU A 231 -13.10 -1.78 -21.00
N VAL A 232 -11.96 -1.47 -21.60
CA VAL A 232 -11.20 -0.25 -21.28
C VAL A 232 -11.98 1.02 -21.62
N THR A 233 -12.77 0.99 -22.69
CA THR A 233 -13.61 2.13 -23.08
C THR A 233 -14.76 2.35 -22.10
N GLU A 234 -15.35 1.27 -21.59
CA GLU A 234 -16.40 1.33 -20.57
C GLU A 234 -15.86 1.78 -19.20
N LEU A 235 -14.67 1.31 -18.82
CA LEU A 235 -14.00 1.71 -17.58
C LEU A 235 -13.61 3.19 -17.58
N LEU A 236 -13.15 3.68 -18.72
CA LEU A 236 -12.62 5.03 -18.89
C LEU A 236 -13.30 5.73 -20.07
N PRO A 237 -14.60 6.09 -19.95
CA PRO A 237 -15.32 6.74 -21.02
C PRO A 237 -14.84 8.19 -21.20
N TYR A 238 -14.95 8.72 -22.42
CA TYR A 238 -14.80 10.14 -22.69
C TYR A 238 -15.95 10.65 -23.56
N ASP A 239 -16.35 11.90 -23.35
CA ASP A 239 -17.33 12.59 -24.17
C ASP A 239 -16.67 13.81 -24.84
N ALA A 240 -16.53 13.76 -26.15
CA ALA A 240 -15.92 14.83 -26.93
C ALA A 240 -16.71 16.15 -26.91
N LYS A 241 -17.99 16.13 -26.53
CA LYS A 241 -18.85 17.32 -26.43
C LYS A 241 -18.80 17.96 -25.05
N GLU A 242 -18.59 17.17 -24.00
CA GLU A 242 -18.62 17.65 -22.61
C GLU A 242 -17.23 17.83 -22.01
N MET A 243 -16.18 17.25 -22.61
CA MET A 243 -14.82 17.29 -22.09
C MET A 243 -13.91 18.19 -22.92
N THR A 244 -13.02 18.90 -22.23
CA THR A 244 -11.92 19.63 -22.87
C THR A 244 -10.91 18.66 -23.51
N GLU A 245 -10.18 19.11 -24.53
CA GLU A 245 -9.12 18.33 -25.19
C GLU A 245 -8.11 17.76 -24.18
N ARG A 246 -7.74 18.54 -23.16
CA ARG A 246 -6.85 18.08 -22.08
C ARG A 246 -7.45 16.91 -21.29
N GLN A 247 -8.74 16.98 -20.97
CA GLN A 247 -9.42 15.90 -20.24
C GLN A 247 -9.53 14.64 -21.10
N ILE A 248 -9.85 14.79 -22.38
CA ILE A 248 -9.89 13.68 -23.35
C ILE A 248 -8.51 13.02 -23.45
N ASN A 249 -7.45 13.81 -23.63
CA ASN A 249 -6.08 13.30 -23.71
C ASN A 249 -5.66 12.54 -22.44
N ASN A 250 -6.08 13.01 -21.26
CA ASN A 250 -5.83 12.29 -20.01
C ASN A 250 -6.54 10.93 -19.98
N VAL A 251 -7.79 10.86 -20.42
CA VAL A 251 -8.53 9.58 -20.50
C VAL A 251 -7.86 8.65 -21.51
N LEU A 252 -7.57 9.12 -22.72
CA LEU A 252 -6.92 8.33 -23.77
C LEU A 252 -5.55 7.80 -23.32
N THR A 253 -4.77 8.62 -22.61
CA THR A 253 -3.48 8.20 -22.05
C THR A 253 -3.66 7.06 -21.04
N ARG A 254 -4.66 7.13 -20.16
CA ARG A 254 -4.97 6.05 -19.21
C ARG A 254 -5.43 4.77 -19.92
N GLN A 255 -6.27 4.90 -20.95
CA GLN A 255 -6.67 3.77 -21.78
C GLN A 255 -5.46 3.10 -22.45
N GLN A 256 -4.51 3.90 -22.96
CA GLN A 256 -3.27 3.39 -23.55
C GLN A 256 -2.42 2.61 -22.53
N TYR A 257 -2.37 3.02 -21.27
CA TYR A 257 -1.68 2.23 -20.23
C TYR A 257 -2.31 0.85 -20.04
N CYS A 258 -3.65 0.76 -19.96
CA CYS A 258 -4.34 -0.52 -19.86
C CYS A 258 -4.08 -1.41 -21.08
N ARG A 259 -4.16 -0.85 -22.30
CA ARG A 259 -3.86 -1.58 -23.55
C ARG A 259 -2.41 -2.04 -23.63
N GLY A 260 -1.47 -1.19 -23.22
CA GLY A 260 -0.05 -1.54 -23.15
C GLY A 260 0.22 -2.68 -22.16
N ALA A 261 -0.45 -2.66 -21.01
CA ALA A 261 -0.37 -3.75 -20.03
C ALA A 261 -0.95 -5.06 -20.60
N TRP A 262 -2.09 -5.01 -21.29
CA TRP A 262 -2.70 -6.18 -21.94
C TRP A 262 -1.79 -6.87 -22.94
N TYR A 263 -1.10 -6.11 -23.78
CA TYR A 263 -0.15 -6.70 -24.72
C TYR A 263 1.04 -7.37 -24.03
N LYS A 264 1.51 -6.81 -22.92
CA LYS A 264 2.57 -7.43 -22.10
C LYS A 264 2.09 -8.72 -21.43
N GLU A 265 0.90 -8.72 -20.87
CA GLU A 265 0.26 -9.91 -20.28
C GLU A 265 0.16 -11.05 -21.29
N LYS A 266 -0.30 -10.77 -22.50
CA LYS A 266 -0.37 -11.76 -23.57
C LYS A 266 1.00 -12.24 -24.06
N GLN A 267 1.98 -11.34 -24.09
CA GLN A 267 3.34 -11.70 -24.49
C GLN A 267 3.95 -12.69 -23.49
N GLU A 268 3.67 -12.52 -22.20
CA GLU A 268 4.23 -13.33 -21.12
C GLU A 268 3.46 -14.66 -20.94
N PHE A 269 2.14 -14.62 -20.89
CA PHE A 269 1.30 -15.78 -20.52
C PHE A 269 0.49 -16.37 -21.67
N GLY A 270 0.68 -15.88 -22.90
CA GLY A 270 0.08 -16.44 -24.10
C GLY A 270 -1.27 -15.85 -24.48
N ALA A 271 -2.24 -16.72 -24.79
CA ALA A 271 -3.52 -16.29 -25.34
C ALA A 271 -4.31 -15.45 -24.32
N GLY A 272 -5.03 -14.44 -24.84
CA GLY A 272 -5.82 -13.54 -24.00
C GLY A 272 -6.97 -14.27 -23.30
N ASN A 273 -7.09 -14.05 -22.00
CA ASN A 273 -8.18 -14.57 -21.18
C ASN A 273 -8.63 -13.49 -20.16
N ARG A 274 -9.75 -13.73 -19.46
CA ARG A 274 -10.30 -12.76 -18.50
C ARG A 274 -9.34 -12.48 -17.34
N TRP A 275 -8.49 -13.44 -16.97
CA TRP A 275 -7.52 -13.26 -15.89
C TRP A 275 -6.43 -12.27 -16.28
N LEU A 276 -5.89 -12.39 -17.50
CA LEU A 276 -4.94 -11.43 -18.06
C LEU A 276 -5.58 -10.05 -18.25
N ALA A 277 -6.87 -9.99 -18.59
CA ALA A 277 -7.58 -8.72 -18.76
C ALA A 277 -7.72 -7.97 -17.44
N PHE A 278 -8.12 -8.67 -16.38
CA PHE A 278 -8.17 -8.11 -15.02
C PHE A 278 -6.79 -7.60 -14.58
N ASN A 279 -5.75 -8.42 -14.75
CA ASN A 279 -4.39 -8.06 -14.35
C ASN A 279 -3.81 -6.89 -15.16
N ALA A 280 -4.15 -6.76 -16.45
CA ALA A 280 -3.75 -5.63 -17.26
C ALA A 280 -4.33 -4.30 -16.74
N VAL A 281 -5.61 -4.29 -16.37
CA VAL A 281 -6.26 -3.09 -15.80
C VAL A 281 -5.68 -2.77 -14.42
N GLN A 282 -5.58 -3.79 -13.56
CA GLN A 282 -5.06 -3.65 -12.21
C GLN A 282 -3.62 -3.13 -12.23
N GLY A 283 -2.76 -3.75 -13.04
CA GLY A 283 -1.35 -3.36 -13.15
C GLY A 283 -1.20 -1.96 -13.73
N ALA A 284 -1.99 -1.60 -14.75
CA ALA A 284 -1.99 -0.23 -15.27
C ALA A 284 -2.45 0.80 -14.23
N GLU A 285 -3.49 0.48 -13.45
CA GLU A 285 -3.99 1.35 -12.40
C GLU A 285 -2.94 1.60 -11.33
N GLN A 286 -2.35 0.53 -10.78
CA GLN A 286 -1.38 0.66 -9.71
C GLN A 286 -0.06 1.26 -10.21
N HIS A 287 0.49 0.77 -11.34
CA HIS A 287 1.85 1.10 -11.77
C HIS A 287 1.96 2.37 -12.62
N ARG A 288 0.87 2.82 -13.26
CA ARG A 288 0.96 3.94 -14.22
C ARG A 288 -0.05 5.06 -13.94
N ILE A 289 -1.22 4.74 -13.41
CA ILE A 289 -2.29 5.72 -13.18
C ILE A 289 -2.20 6.33 -11.78
N ASN A 290 -2.07 5.52 -10.73
CA ASN A 290 -2.16 5.98 -9.35
C ASN A 290 -0.95 6.81 -8.90
N GLY A 291 0.25 6.55 -9.44
CA GLY A 291 1.47 7.25 -9.06
C GLY A 291 1.67 8.64 -9.68
N ARG A 292 0.82 9.08 -10.62
CA ARG A 292 0.98 10.41 -11.26
C ARG A 292 0.37 11.53 -10.43
N THR A 293 1.17 12.56 -10.15
CA THR A 293 0.72 13.80 -9.51
C THR A 293 0.26 14.82 -10.54
N ARG A 294 -0.61 15.76 -10.13
CA ARG A 294 -1.12 16.81 -11.03
C ARG A 294 0.04 17.70 -11.48
N GLY A 295 0.42 17.60 -12.76
CA GLY A 295 1.49 18.41 -13.36
C GLY A 295 2.92 17.94 -13.03
N GLY A 296 3.08 16.74 -12.48
CA GLY A 296 4.38 16.16 -12.12
C GLY A 296 4.62 14.79 -12.74
N GLY A 297 5.81 14.25 -12.47
CA GLY A 297 6.21 12.90 -12.87
C GLY A 297 5.51 11.80 -12.08
N TYR A 298 5.92 10.55 -12.34
CA TYR A 298 5.48 9.39 -11.58
C TYR A 298 6.18 9.35 -10.21
N HIS A 299 5.42 9.03 -9.15
CA HIS A 299 5.91 8.83 -7.80
C HIS A 299 5.48 7.45 -7.27
N GLN A 300 6.46 6.56 -7.10
CA GLN A 300 6.23 5.18 -6.66
C GLN A 300 5.59 5.11 -5.26
N ASP A 301 6.11 5.87 -4.28
CA ASP A 301 5.58 5.87 -2.89
C ASP A 301 4.11 6.29 -2.83
N LYS A 302 3.68 7.20 -3.72
CA LYS A 302 2.27 7.62 -3.83
C LYS A 302 1.38 6.58 -4.49
N ALA A 303 1.91 5.84 -5.46
CA ALA A 303 1.20 4.71 -6.04
C ALA A 303 0.97 3.64 -4.97
N LEU A 304 2.01 3.35 -4.18
CA LEU A 304 1.99 2.39 -3.10
C LEU A 304 1.02 2.80 -1.98
N GLU A 305 1.06 4.05 -1.52
CA GLU A 305 0.12 4.56 -0.53
C GLU A 305 -1.34 4.45 -1.00
N LYS A 306 -1.61 4.75 -2.27
CA LYS A 306 -2.97 4.60 -2.84
C LYS A 306 -3.41 3.14 -2.94
N ALA A 307 -2.49 2.22 -3.23
CA ALA A 307 -2.79 0.79 -3.26
C ALA A 307 -3.14 0.28 -1.85
N ILE A 308 -2.36 0.66 -0.82
CA ILE A 308 -2.64 0.33 0.60
C ILE A 308 -3.97 0.93 1.06
N ASP A 309 -4.27 2.16 0.63
CA ASP A 309 -5.55 2.83 0.91
C ASP A 309 -6.74 2.24 0.14
N ASN A 310 -6.56 1.15 -0.63
CA ASN A 310 -7.57 0.52 -1.49
C ASN A 310 -8.22 1.48 -2.48
N LYS A 311 -7.43 2.42 -3.03
CA LYS A 311 -7.87 3.36 -4.06
C LYS A 311 -7.59 2.78 -5.45
N THR A 312 -8.18 1.62 -5.75
CA THR A 312 -8.11 0.93 -7.05
C THR A 312 -9.49 0.77 -7.72
N PRO A 313 -10.22 1.87 -7.96
CA PRO A 313 -11.59 1.81 -8.48
C PRO A 313 -11.70 1.24 -9.90
N LEU A 314 -10.64 1.30 -10.71
CA LEU A 314 -10.66 0.68 -12.04
C LEU A 314 -10.55 -0.83 -11.95
N ALA A 315 -9.68 -1.36 -11.08
CA ALA A 315 -9.55 -2.79 -10.86
C ALA A 315 -10.85 -3.37 -10.28
N ASP A 316 -11.45 -2.70 -9.28
CA ASP A 316 -12.73 -3.13 -8.68
C ASP A 316 -13.83 -3.20 -9.74
N ARG A 317 -13.98 -2.13 -10.54
CA ARG A 317 -14.99 -2.09 -11.60
C ARG A 317 -14.69 -3.08 -12.73
N ALA A 318 -13.41 -3.31 -13.06
CA ALA A 318 -13.04 -4.31 -14.05
C ALA A 318 -13.39 -5.71 -13.60
N LEU A 319 -13.19 -6.02 -12.31
CA LEU A 319 -13.58 -7.28 -11.73
C LEU A 319 -15.10 -7.50 -11.85
N ASP A 320 -15.90 -6.48 -11.51
CA ASP A 320 -17.36 -6.55 -11.67
C ASP A 320 -17.78 -6.84 -13.11
N LEU A 321 -17.18 -6.15 -14.09
CA LEU A 321 -17.49 -6.33 -15.52
C LEU A 321 -17.02 -7.69 -16.07
N LEU A 322 -15.93 -8.24 -15.54
CA LEU A 322 -15.37 -9.53 -15.97
C LEU A 322 -16.02 -10.73 -15.29
N THR A 323 -16.80 -10.52 -14.22
CA THR A 323 -17.49 -11.59 -13.51
C THR A 323 -18.86 -11.92 -14.13
N VAL A 324 -19.29 -11.16 -15.15
CA VAL A 324 -20.57 -11.33 -15.89
C VAL A 324 -20.52 -12.46 -16.91
#